data_AF-A0A1H2YYK8-F1
#
_entry.id   AF-A0A1H2YYK8-F1
#
_cell.length_a   1.000
_cell.length_b   1.000
_cell.length_c   1.000
_cell.angle_alpha   90.00
_cell.angle_beta   90.00
_cell.angle_gamma   90.00
#
_symmetry.space_group_name_H-M   'P 1'
#
loop_
_entity.id
_entity.type
_entity.pdbx_description
1 polymer ?
#
loop_
_entity_poly.entity_id
_entity_poly.type
_entity_poly.pdbx_seq_one_letter_code
_entity_poly.pdbx_strand_id
1 'polypeptide(L)'
;MALPHKGFITFGMRTGKSTDETDLSPRLTRRQRRADALRRQALSPLRILLMVLALPLTTGMIAIGVYLRISDFERHEAVIHLVALAGCDTVQRIVQGPFFEGRPGYHKRNDPDGDGVACGSPGLQKPRNVAMPGGARSAPQSVEAPKERTVGTAKFLKP
;
A
#
# COMPACT_ATOMS: atom_id res chain seq x y z
N MET A 1 96.59 -12.60 52.22
CA MET A 1 96.38 -11.20 51.79
C MET A 1 95.15 -11.18 50.90
N ALA A 2 94.20 -10.31 51.25
CA ALA A 2 92.82 -10.30 50.74
C ALA A 2 92.64 -9.26 49.62
N LEU A 3 91.86 -9.66 48.60
CA LEU A 3 90.97 -8.91 47.68
C LEU A 3 91.53 -7.70 46.87
N PRO A 4 91.07 -7.50 45.62
CA PRO A 4 89.77 -6.85 45.41
C PRO A 4 88.84 -7.50 44.36
N HIS A 5 87.54 -7.42 44.68
CA HIS A 5 86.41 -7.70 43.82
C HIS A 5 86.42 -6.87 42.53
N LYS A 6 86.24 -7.54 41.38
CA LYS A 6 85.84 -6.86 40.13
C LYS A 6 84.32 -6.84 40.04
N GLY A 7 83.80 -5.63 39.93
CA GLY A 7 82.39 -5.29 40.03
C GLY A 7 81.51 -5.84 38.92
N PHE A 8 80.29 -6.12 39.34
CA PHE A 8 79.08 -6.21 38.55
C PHE A 8 78.92 -5.00 37.61
N ILE A 9 78.68 -5.25 36.32
CA ILE A 9 77.99 -4.30 35.43
C ILE A 9 76.76 -5.01 34.90
N THR A 10 75.63 -4.75 35.52
CA THR A 10 74.30 -5.03 34.97
C THR A 10 74.10 -4.12 33.76
N PHE A 11 74.18 -4.69 32.56
CA PHE A 11 73.66 -4.03 31.37
C PHE A 11 72.13 -3.97 31.51
N GLY A 12 71.63 -2.80 31.90
CA GLY A 12 70.21 -2.47 31.78
C GLY A 12 69.83 -2.56 30.30
N MET A 13 69.10 -3.60 29.95
CA MET A 13 68.49 -3.76 28.63
C MET A 13 67.47 -2.64 28.48
N ARG A 14 67.89 -1.57 27.82
CA ARG A 14 67.09 -0.42 27.45
C ARG A 14 66.00 -0.94 26.51
N THR A 15 64.79 -1.16 27.03
CA THR A 15 63.61 -1.43 26.21
C THR A 15 63.48 -0.27 25.24
N GLY A 16 63.76 -0.55 23.97
CA GLY A 16 63.58 0.37 22.87
C GLY A 16 62.16 0.91 22.94
N LYS A 17 62.06 2.23 23.12
CA LYS A 17 60.84 2.99 22.98
C LYS A 17 60.28 2.65 21.61
N SER A 18 59.14 1.96 21.56
CA SER A 18 58.40 1.67 20.33
C SER A 18 57.85 2.97 19.76
N THR A 19 58.70 3.75 19.11
CA THR A 19 58.33 4.89 18.25
C THR A 19 57.96 4.36 16.87
N ASP A 20 56.97 3.48 16.80
CA ASP A 20 56.43 2.97 15.54
C ASP A 20 54.90 2.82 15.59
N GLU A 21 54.23 3.77 16.25
CA GLU A 21 52.76 3.80 16.30
C GLU A 21 52.13 5.03 15.63
N THR A 22 52.94 5.92 15.02
CA THR A 22 52.43 7.20 14.53
C THR A 22 52.53 7.43 13.02
N ASP A 23 53.17 6.55 12.24
CA ASP A 23 53.45 6.82 10.81
C ASP A 23 52.67 5.95 9.80
N LEU A 24 51.86 4.99 10.27
CA LEU A 24 50.89 4.25 9.41
C LEU A 24 49.62 5.05 9.06
N SER A 25 49.43 6.21 9.69
CA SER A 25 48.20 7.01 9.68
C SER A 25 47.82 7.72 8.35
N PRO A 26 48.74 8.30 7.53
CA PRO A 26 48.33 9.15 6.41
C PRO A 26 47.93 8.37 5.13
N ARG A 27 48.45 7.16 4.93
CA ARG A 27 48.11 6.33 3.76
C ARG A 27 46.77 5.60 3.95
N LEU A 28 46.49 5.13 5.16
CA LEU A 28 45.21 4.49 5.51
C LEU A 28 44.06 5.49 5.46
N THR A 29 44.26 6.71 5.96
CA THR A 29 43.25 7.79 5.90
C THR A 29 42.89 8.20 4.46
N ARG A 30 43.86 8.26 3.53
CA ARG A 30 43.57 8.50 2.11
C ARG A 30 42.76 7.38 1.46
N ARG A 31 43.04 6.11 1.80
CA ARG A 31 42.27 4.96 1.31
C ARG A 31 40.85 4.96 1.90
N GLN A 32 40.69 5.26 3.18
CA GLN A 32 39.38 5.41 3.84
C GLN A 32 38.56 6.54 3.21
N ARG A 33 39.15 7.73 2.94
CA ARG A 33 38.43 8.82 2.27
C ARG A 33 37.89 8.44 0.87
N ARG A 34 38.63 7.64 0.11
CA ARG A 34 38.16 7.12 -1.19
C ARG A 34 37.00 6.12 -1.00
N ALA A 35 37.11 5.24 -0.02
CA ALA A 35 36.04 4.30 0.32
C ALA A 35 34.77 5.03 0.81
N ASP A 36 34.91 6.07 1.62
CA ASP A 36 33.80 6.87 2.12
C ASP A 36 33.16 7.74 1.03
N ALA A 37 33.94 8.24 0.08
CA ALA A 37 33.41 8.92 -1.11
C ALA A 37 32.57 7.95 -1.98
N LEU A 38 33.07 6.74 -2.21
CA LEU A 38 32.33 5.69 -2.92
C LEU A 38 31.07 5.26 -2.15
N ARG A 39 31.14 5.14 -0.82
CA ARG A 39 29.98 4.84 0.03
C ARG A 39 28.93 5.95 -0.01
N ARG A 40 29.32 7.23 0.01
CA ARG A 40 28.39 8.37 -0.13
C ARG A 40 27.69 8.38 -1.49
N GLN A 41 28.40 7.94 -2.53
CA GLN A 41 27.86 7.86 -3.89
C GLN A 41 26.92 6.64 -4.04
N ALA A 42 27.25 5.52 -3.41
CA ALA A 42 26.44 4.30 -3.39
C ALA A 42 25.20 4.41 -2.49
N LEU A 43 25.33 5.04 -1.32
CA LEU A 43 24.25 5.31 -0.35
C LEU A 43 23.71 6.74 -0.51
N SER A 44 23.64 7.24 -1.75
CA SER A 44 23.07 8.57 -1.95
C SER A 44 21.58 8.53 -1.53
N PRO A 45 21.17 9.37 -0.57
CA PRO A 45 19.82 9.31 0.01
C PRO A 45 18.73 9.52 -1.04
N LEU A 46 19.05 10.25 -2.12
CA LEU A 46 18.18 10.42 -3.28
C LEU A 46 17.94 9.11 -4.05
N ARG A 47 18.98 8.27 -4.28
CA ARG A 47 18.79 6.98 -4.97
C ARG A 47 17.98 6.01 -4.14
N ILE A 48 18.23 5.99 -2.82
CA ILE A 48 17.44 5.17 -1.89
C ILE A 48 15.98 5.64 -1.92
N LEU A 49 15.73 6.95 -1.81
CA LEU A 49 14.39 7.52 -1.92
C LEU A 49 13.71 7.15 -3.24
N LEU A 50 14.43 7.29 -4.37
CA LEU A 50 13.92 6.93 -5.69
C LEU A 50 13.60 5.45 -5.80
N MET A 51 14.46 4.55 -5.30
CA MET A 51 14.19 3.10 -5.28
C MET A 51 12.99 2.76 -4.41
N VAL A 52 12.89 3.37 -3.22
CA VAL A 52 11.78 3.19 -2.29
C VAL A 52 10.46 3.69 -2.90
N LEU A 53 10.47 4.79 -3.65
CA LEU A 53 9.28 5.34 -4.30
C LEU A 53 8.92 4.58 -5.59
N ALA A 54 9.92 4.10 -6.34
CA ALA A 54 9.71 3.34 -7.57
C ALA A 54 8.97 2.02 -7.30
N LEU A 55 9.19 1.38 -6.16
CA LEU A 55 8.56 0.10 -5.81
C LEU A 55 7.02 0.19 -5.70
N PRO A 56 6.40 1.04 -4.85
CA PRO A 56 4.95 1.17 -4.79
C PRO A 56 4.36 1.72 -6.08
N LEU A 57 5.09 2.60 -6.80
CA LEU A 57 4.62 3.17 -8.06
C LEU A 57 4.50 2.11 -9.15
N THR A 58 5.54 1.30 -9.35
CA THR A 58 5.51 0.18 -10.32
C THR A 58 4.47 -0.86 -9.95
N THR A 59 4.36 -1.20 -8.66
CA THR A 59 3.34 -2.12 -8.15
C THR A 59 1.93 -1.60 -8.42
N GLY A 60 1.66 -0.32 -8.14
CA GLY A 60 0.36 0.31 -8.40
C GLY A 60 0.00 0.32 -9.89
N MET A 61 0.96 0.65 -10.76
CA MET A 61 0.75 0.63 -12.21
C MET A 61 0.40 -0.77 -12.73
N ILE A 62 1.10 -1.81 -12.25
CA ILE A 62 0.82 -3.20 -12.61
C ILE A 62 -0.58 -3.59 -12.10
N ALA A 63 -0.91 -3.28 -10.84
CA ALA A 63 -2.21 -3.59 -10.26
C ALA A 63 -3.37 -2.94 -11.03
N ILE A 64 -3.24 -1.66 -11.40
CA ILE A 64 -4.22 -0.95 -12.24
C ILE A 64 -4.34 -1.63 -13.61
N GLY A 65 -3.20 -1.94 -14.25
CA GLY A 65 -3.19 -2.59 -15.57
C GLY A 65 -3.85 -3.97 -15.55
N VAL A 66 -3.58 -4.78 -14.52
CA VAL A 66 -4.22 -6.09 -14.32
C VAL A 66 -5.72 -5.91 -14.10
N TYR A 67 -6.12 -5.03 -13.18
CA TYR A 67 -7.53 -4.74 -12.89
C TYR A 67 -8.32 -4.36 -14.15
N LEU A 68 -7.80 -3.44 -14.96
CA LEU A 68 -8.44 -3.01 -16.21
C LEU A 68 -8.54 -4.13 -17.27
N ARG A 69 -7.72 -5.18 -17.16
CA ARG A 69 -7.72 -6.31 -18.10
C ARG A 69 -8.65 -7.44 -17.65
N ILE A 70 -8.80 -7.65 -16.34
CA ILE A 70 -9.60 -8.74 -15.78
C ILE A 70 -11.02 -8.33 -15.39
N SER A 71 -11.30 -7.02 -15.30
CA SER A 71 -12.61 -6.51 -14.92
C SER A 71 -13.67 -6.91 -15.94
N ASP A 72 -14.87 -7.26 -15.46
CA ASP A 72 -16.05 -7.53 -16.29
C ASP A 72 -16.65 -6.25 -16.91
N PHE A 73 -16.19 -5.08 -16.47
CA PHE A 73 -16.62 -3.78 -16.98
C PHE A 73 -15.84 -3.37 -18.22
N GLU A 74 -16.44 -2.50 -19.04
CA GLU A 74 -15.66 -1.84 -20.09
C GLU A 74 -14.51 -1.02 -19.48
N ARG A 75 -13.41 -0.82 -20.22
CA ARG A 75 -12.23 -0.10 -19.70
C ARG A 75 -12.57 1.26 -19.08
N HIS A 76 -13.47 2.00 -19.70
CA HIS A 76 -13.89 3.32 -19.22
C HIS A 76 -14.71 3.21 -17.92
N GLU A 77 -15.60 2.24 -17.83
CA GLU A 77 -16.39 1.92 -16.65
C GLU A 77 -15.55 1.39 -15.48
N ALA A 78 -14.58 0.52 -15.77
CA ALA A 78 -13.63 0.00 -14.79
C ALA A 78 -12.84 1.13 -14.14
N VAL A 79 -12.41 2.13 -14.92
CA VAL A 79 -11.76 3.34 -14.39
C VAL A 79 -12.70 4.12 -13.48
N ILE A 80 -13.97 4.31 -13.86
CA ILE A 80 -14.96 4.99 -13.00
C ILE A 80 -15.12 4.25 -11.67
N HIS A 81 -15.23 2.92 -11.70
CA HIS A 81 -15.32 2.09 -10.50
C HIS A 81 -14.06 2.20 -9.62
N LEU A 82 -12.87 2.24 -10.22
CA LEU A 82 -11.61 2.43 -9.50
C LEU A 82 -11.50 3.82 -8.87
N VAL A 83 -11.95 4.87 -9.57
CA VAL A 83 -12.01 6.23 -9.01
C VAL A 83 -13.02 6.30 -7.87
N ALA A 84 -14.15 5.62 -7.98
CA ALA A 84 -15.14 5.59 -6.91
C ALA A 84 -14.58 5.03 -5.59
N LEU A 85 -13.60 4.12 -5.61
CA LEU A 85 -12.91 3.65 -4.40
C LEU A 85 -12.28 4.81 -3.59
N ALA A 86 -11.79 5.85 -4.27
CA ALA A 86 -11.21 7.04 -3.63
C ALA A 86 -12.27 7.90 -2.92
N GLY A 87 -13.50 7.94 -3.45
CA GLY A 87 -14.67 8.53 -2.78
C GLY A 87 -15.62 9.27 -3.72
N CYS A 88 -16.79 9.64 -3.21
CA CYS A 88 -17.83 10.31 -3.99
C CYS A 88 -17.39 11.63 -4.64
N ASP A 89 -16.67 12.48 -3.91
CA ASP A 89 -16.19 13.76 -4.44
C ASP A 89 -15.26 13.59 -5.64
N THR A 90 -14.50 12.49 -5.67
CA THR A 90 -13.54 12.24 -6.76
C THR A 90 -14.25 11.73 -8.01
N VAL A 91 -15.20 10.80 -7.86
CA VAL A 91 -15.93 10.24 -9.00
C VAL A 91 -16.94 11.24 -9.57
N GLN A 92 -17.61 12.04 -8.74
CA GLN A 92 -18.60 13.04 -9.18
C GLN A 92 -17.99 14.17 -10.03
N ARG A 93 -16.67 14.41 -9.93
CA ARG A 93 -15.95 15.34 -10.82
C ARG A 93 -15.81 14.81 -12.25
N ILE A 94 -15.92 13.49 -12.43
CA ILE A 94 -15.76 12.84 -13.73
C ILE A 94 -17.15 12.46 -14.28
N VAL A 95 -17.97 11.82 -13.46
CA VAL A 95 -19.31 11.33 -13.84
C VAL A 95 -20.28 11.59 -12.69
N GLN A 96 -21.42 12.20 -13.00
CA GLN A 96 -22.47 12.43 -12.01
C GLN A 96 -23.18 11.11 -11.66
N GLY A 97 -23.37 10.86 -10.35
CA GLY A 97 -24.17 9.74 -9.85
C GLY A 97 -25.68 10.00 -9.97
N PRO A 98 -26.54 9.12 -9.40
CA PRO A 98 -26.22 8.04 -8.45
C PRO A 98 -25.63 6.78 -9.09
N PHE A 99 -24.85 6.03 -8.30
CA PHE A 99 -24.33 4.71 -8.70
C PHE A 99 -25.03 3.60 -7.93
N PHE A 100 -25.46 2.56 -8.64
CA PHE A 100 -26.22 1.45 -8.05
C PHE A 100 -25.33 0.23 -7.80
N GLU A 101 -25.67 -0.55 -6.78
CA GLU A 101 -24.97 -1.81 -6.48
C GLU A 101 -24.80 -2.71 -7.72
N GLY A 102 -23.60 -3.26 -7.88
CA GLY A 102 -23.23 -4.08 -9.05
C GLY A 102 -22.93 -3.29 -10.33
N ARG A 103 -23.07 -1.96 -10.32
CA ARG A 103 -22.76 -1.10 -11.47
C ARG A 103 -21.40 -0.41 -11.31
N PRO A 104 -20.77 0.01 -12.42
CA PRO A 104 -19.59 0.87 -12.38
C PRO A 104 -19.84 2.12 -11.54
N GLY A 105 -18.84 2.50 -10.74
CA GLY A 105 -18.92 3.66 -9.85
C GLY A 105 -19.57 3.40 -8.48
N TYR A 106 -20.22 2.26 -8.26
CA TYR A 106 -20.67 1.88 -6.93
C TYR A 106 -19.52 1.28 -6.11
N HIS A 107 -19.37 1.72 -4.87
CA HIS A 107 -18.45 1.10 -3.93
C HIS A 107 -19.11 1.09 -2.54
N LYS A 108 -19.06 -0.03 -1.82
CA LYS A 108 -19.71 -0.18 -0.50
C LYS A 108 -19.27 0.89 0.52
N ARG A 109 -18.03 1.36 0.41
CA ARG A 109 -17.48 2.47 1.22
C ARG A 109 -18.24 3.80 1.03
N ASN A 110 -18.88 3.98 -0.12
CA ASN A 110 -19.59 5.19 -0.51
C ASN A 110 -21.11 5.09 -0.32
N ASP A 111 -21.59 3.98 0.26
CA ASP A 111 -22.99 3.68 0.59
C ASP A 111 -23.08 3.40 2.10
N PRO A 112 -23.00 4.44 2.94
CA PRO A 112 -22.95 4.29 4.39
C PRO A 112 -24.29 3.81 5.00
N ASP A 113 -25.41 4.07 4.33
CA ASP A 113 -26.75 3.66 4.70
C ASP A 113 -27.14 2.28 4.17
N GLY A 114 -26.39 1.74 3.20
CA GLY A 114 -26.53 0.38 2.70
C GLY A 114 -27.81 0.19 1.90
N ASP A 115 -28.30 1.23 1.24
CA ASP A 115 -29.52 1.19 0.44
C ASP A 115 -29.28 0.75 -1.01
N GLY A 116 -28.02 0.46 -1.35
CA GLY A 116 -27.58 0.05 -2.68
C GLY A 116 -27.33 1.23 -3.61
N VAL A 117 -27.31 2.48 -3.11
CA VAL A 117 -27.13 3.70 -3.89
C VAL A 117 -25.96 4.53 -3.33
N ALA A 118 -24.85 4.54 -4.07
CA ALA A 118 -23.68 5.34 -3.75
C ALA A 118 -23.71 6.71 -4.45
N CYS A 119 -23.16 7.72 -3.76
CA CYS A 119 -22.89 9.05 -4.33
C CYS A 119 -24.10 9.72 -5.02
N GLY A 120 -25.29 9.62 -4.41
CA GLY A 120 -26.46 10.37 -4.83
C GLY A 120 -26.17 11.87 -4.87
N SER A 121 -26.64 12.55 -5.92
CA SER A 121 -26.53 14.01 -6.03
C SER A 121 -27.25 14.65 -4.83
N PRO A 122 -26.79 15.80 -4.31
CA PRO A 122 -27.47 16.52 -3.23
C PRO A 122 -28.91 16.98 -3.57
N GLY A 123 -29.38 16.76 -4.80
CA GLY A 123 -30.77 16.98 -5.24
C GLY A 123 -31.54 15.72 -5.66
N LEU A 124 -30.94 14.52 -5.56
CA LEU A 124 -31.57 13.25 -5.94
C LEU A 124 -31.70 12.27 -4.77
N GLN A 125 -31.67 12.77 -3.53
CA GLN A 125 -32.33 12.08 -2.43
C GLN A 125 -33.79 11.93 -2.83
N LYS A 126 -34.13 10.76 -3.37
CA LYS A 126 -35.51 10.32 -3.49
C LYS A 126 -36.09 10.53 -2.10
N PRO A 127 -37.09 11.41 -1.90
CA PRO A 127 -37.68 11.57 -0.59
C PRO A 127 -38.21 10.20 -0.20
N ARG A 128 -37.52 9.55 0.74
CA ARG A 128 -38.06 8.41 1.44
C ARG A 128 -39.20 9.02 2.23
N ASN A 129 -40.41 8.92 1.70
CA ASN A 129 -41.64 9.33 2.35
C ASN A 129 -41.68 8.67 3.74
N VAL A 130 -41.20 9.39 4.74
CA VAL A 130 -41.33 9.04 6.15
C VAL A 130 -41.99 10.23 6.81
N ALA A 131 -43.32 10.27 6.68
CA ALA A 131 -44.28 10.69 7.70
C ALA A 131 -45.62 10.87 7.00
N MET A 132 -46.42 9.79 6.92
CA MET A 132 -47.85 9.96 6.71
C MET A 132 -48.51 10.03 8.09
N PRO A 133 -49.24 11.11 8.42
CA PRO A 133 -50.07 11.16 9.61
C PRO A 133 -51.33 10.31 9.42
N GLY A 134 -51.76 9.70 10.52
CA GLY A 134 -52.97 8.91 10.75
C GLY A 134 -54.04 8.81 9.67
N GLY A 135 -54.35 7.56 9.32
CA GLY A 135 -55.73 7.06 9.30
C GLY A 135 -56.54 7.23 8.02
N ALA A 136 -56.65 6.15 7.24
CA ALA A 136 -57.94 5.61 6.79
C ALA A 136 -57.71 4.24 6.11
N ARG A 137 -58.53 3.26 6.50
CA ARG A 137 -58.56 1.90 6.00
C ARG A 137 -59.17 1.84 4.59
N SER A 138 -58.55 1.10 3.67
CA SER A 138 -59.23 0.50 2.52
C SER A 138 -58.44 -0.66 1.89
N ALA A 139 -58.97 -1.88 2.13
CA ALA A 139 -58.96 -3.13 1.36
C ALA A 139 -57.63 -3.82 0.90
N PRO A 140 -57.54 -5.16 1.00
CA PRO A 140 -56.37 -5.93 0.56
C PRO A 140 -56.44 -6.23 -0.94
N GLN A 141 -55.45 -5.77 -1.72
CA GLN A 141 -55.20 -6.28 -3.06
C GLN A 141 -54.14 -7.39 -2.98
N SER A 142 -54.63 -8.62 -3.18
CA SER A 142 -53.83 -9.80 -3.49
C SER A 142 -53.02 -9.53 -4.76
N VAL A 143 -51.68 -9.54 -4.65
CA VAL A 143 -50.76 -9.59 -5.80
C VAL A 143 -49.83 -10.78 -5.58
N GLU A 144 -50.34 -11.91 -6.08
CA GLU A 144 -49.64 -12.98 -6.79
C GLU A 144 -48.13 -13.15 -6.54
N ALA A 145 -47.79 -14.25 -5.86
CA ALA A 145 -46.42 -14.70 -5.58
C ALA A 145 -45.62 -15.00 -6.87
N PRO A 146 -44.32 -14.69 -6.94
CA PRO A 146 -43.47 -15.09 -8.05
C PRO A 146 -43.33 -16.62 -8.14
N LYS A 147 -43.68 -17.14 -9.32
CA LYS A 147 -43.63 -18.54 -9.75
C LYS A 147 -42.30 -19.22 -9.40
N GLU A 148 -42.38 -20.23 -8.54
CA GLU A 148 -41.27 -21.09 -8.12
C GLU A 148 -40.67 -21.81 -9.33
N ARG A 149 -39.37 -21.62 -9.58
CA ARG A 149 -38.63 -22.21 -10.70
C ARG A 149 -38.38 -23.68 -10.41
N THR A 150 -39.18 -24.55 -11.04
CA THR A 150 -39.06 -26.01 -10.95
C THR A 150 -37.71 -26.46 -11.52
N VAL A 151 -36.76 -26.85 -10.68
CA VAL A 151 -35.51 -27.50 -11.08
C VAL A 151 -35.77 -28.98 -11.34
N GLY A 152 -35.61 -29.40 -12.60
CA GLY A 152 -35.78 -30.77 -13.05
C GLY A 152 -34.79 -31.74 -12.38
N THR A 153 -35.28 -32.91 -12.01
CA THR A 153 -34.52 -34.00 -11.37
C THR A 153 -33.43 -34.52 -12.32
N ALA A 154 -32.18 -34.12 -12.11
CA ALA A 154 -31.04 -34.79 -12.72
C ALA A 154 -30.87 -36.18 -12.07
N LYS A 155 -30.99 -37.25 -12.86
CA LYS A 155 -30.72 -38.62 -12.41
C LYS A 155 -29.21 -38.81 -12.27
N PHE A 156 -28.74 -38.98 -11.04
CA PHE A 156 -27.38 -39.42 -10.75
C PHE A 156 -27.24 -40.91 -11.12
N LEU A 157 -26.43 -41.21 -12.13
CA LEU A 157 -25.85 -42.54 -12.33
C LEU A 157 -24.55 -42.61 -11.53
N LYS A 158 -24.44 -43.61 -10.66
CA LYS A 158 -23.29 -43.84 -9.77
C LYS A 158 -22.28 -44.74 -10.50
N PRO A 159 -20.96 -44.45 -10.46
CA PRO A 159 -19.93 -45.39 -10.89
C PRO A 159 -19.76 -46.55 -9.91
#